data_AF-A0A1F8S8K6-F1
#
_entry.id   AF-A0A1F8S8K6-F1
#
_cell.length_a   1.000
_cell.length_b   1.000
_cell.length_c   1.000
_cell.angle_alpha   90.00
_cell.angle_beta   90.00
_cell.angle_gamma   90.00
#
_symmetry.space_group_name_H-M   'P 1'
#
loop_
_entity.id
_entity.type
_entity.pdbx_description
1 polymer ?
#
loop_
_entity_poly.entity_id
_entity_poly.type
_entity_poly.pdbx_seq_one_letter_code
_entity_poly.pdbx_strand_id
1 'polypeptide(L)'
;MPEWLIPGLTAGLAFAVAIALLDQWQERRRSFQLAWAVGMGLFGIGSASEAIAGASGWSEPLYRTWYLAGAVLTPAWLGLGTAFLLARTRFGYAYAACFLLAGIFTLLTQRRYDYPDAGVSPFLYLIVGIVVALAVFGETYFQNERWARIAALGVIVGSIAGVAFATLAPLPSPGYVTDPATGQPTAALFPGYVRLLTPFMNVTGAFSLLFGALFSAYVFMPKRRVLAYSLDPGQPFDQFLFNLVIGAVAVPVNFVASIPLAVRSLRQGTLHSRVPSTIFIAGGAFAALLGDSLNRFGVTAPFAIAKLISVVLILAGFVLSIETFHEFRIPFTRVRIGGARREGEAG
;
A
#
# COMPACT_ATOMS: atom_id res chain seq x y z
N MET A 1 7.68 -12.92 26.12
CA MET A 1 8.62 -12.09 25.32
C MET A 1 8.34 -10.64 25.66
N PRO A 2 9.34 -9.75 25.71
CA PRO A 2 9.10 -8.33 25.96
C PRO A 2 8.16 -7.74 24.89
N GLU A 3 7.18 -6.94 25.29
CA GLU A 3 6.17 -6.38 24.37
C GLU A 3 6.79 -5.50 23.26
N TRP A 4 7.91 -4.85 23.56
CA TRP A 4 8.66 -4.01 22.63
C TRP A 4 9.46 -4.79 21.57
N LEU A 5 9.68 -6.09 21.75
CA LEU A 5 10.62 -6.85 20.91
C LEU A 5 10.09 -7.01 19.47
N ILE A 6 8.83 -7.40 19.30
CA ILE A 6 8.24 -7.64 17.97
C ILE A 6 8.15 -6.32 17.16
N PRO A 7 7.61 -5.22 17.71
CA PRO A 7 7.61 -3.95 16.99
C PRO A 7 9.03 -3.42 16.73
N GLY A 8 9.97 -3.64 17.65
CA GLY A 8 11.37 -3.24 17.46
C GLY A 8 12.07 -3.96 16.31
N LEU A 9 11.91 -5.29 16.22
CA LEU A 9 12.40 -6.09 15.09
C LEU A 9 11.74 -5.67 13.77
N THR A 10 10.43 -5.43 13.81
CA THR A 10 9.65 -4.95 12.67
C THR A 10 10.18 -3.61 12.16
N ALA A 11 10.45 -2.67 13.07
CA ALA A 11 11.00 -1.36 12.75
C ALA A 11 12.41 -1.47 12.15
N GLY A 12 13.30 -2.25 12.76
CA GLY A 12 14.66 -2.46 12.27
C GLY A 12 14.67 -3.05 10.85
N LEU A 13 13.81 -4.03 10.61
CA LEU A 13 13.67 -4.65 9.29
C LEU A 13 13.09 -3.68 8.24
N ALA A 14 12.08 -2.88 8.61
CA ALA A 14 11.50 -1.87 7.74
C ALA A 14 12.52 -0.78 7.36
N PHE A 15 13.32 -0.31 8.33
CA PHE A 15 14.39 0.65 8.08
C PHE A 15 15.49 0.08 7.19
N ALA A 16 15.87 -1.19 7.39
CA ALA A 16 16.84 -1.84 6.52
C ALA A 16 16.38 -1.87 5.05
N VAL A 17 15.10 -2.20 4.81
CA VAL A 17 14.53 -2.17 3.46
C VAL A 17 14.40 -0.74 2.92
N ALA A 18 13.98 0.23 3.75
CA ALA A 18 13.93 1.64 3.36
C ALA A 18 15.31 2.16 2.91
N ILE A 19 16.37 1.88 3.67
CA ILE A 19 17.75 2.25 3.34
C ILE A 19 18.18 1.61 2.02
N ALA A 20 17.88 0.33 1.83
CA ALA A 20 18.27 -0.37 0.62
C ALA A 20 17.52 0.14 -0.64
N LEU A 21 16.26 0.54 -0.49
CA LEU A 21 15.48 1.20 -1.54
C LEU A 21 16.03 2.60 -1.87
N LEU A 22 16.43 3.38 -0.85
CA LEU A 22 17.05 4.70 -1.05
C LEU A 22 18.38 4.59 -1.78
N ASP A 23 19.22 3.65 -1.39
CA ASP A 23 20.49 3.37 -2.04
C ASP A 23 20.32 3.07 -3.53
N GLN A 24 19.37 2.20 -3.89
CA GLN A 24 19.05 1.91 -5.29
C GLN A 24 18.46 3.10 -6.03
N TRP A 25 17.63 3.89 -5.36
CA TRP A 25 17.08 5.11 -5.94
C TRP A 25 18.19 6.11 -6.28
N GLN A 26 19.22 6.24 -5.45
CA GLN A 26 20.33 7.15 -5.74
C GLN A 26 21.04 6.80 -7.06
N GLU A 27 21.11 5.51 -7.39
CA GLU A 27 21.69 5.03 -8.64
C GLU A 27 20.75 5.12 -9.84
N ARG A 28 19.54 4.58 -9.70
CA ARG A 28 18.62 4.36 -10.82
C ARG A 28 17.63 5.50 -11.01
N ARG A 29 17.48 6.35 -9.99
CA ARG A 29 16.59 7.52 -9.95
C ARG A 29 15.15 7.22 -10.34
N ARG A 30 14.66 6.01 -10.02
CA ARG A 30 13.27 5.60 -10.31
C ARG A 30 12.32 6.08 -9.21
N SER A 31 11.29 6.83 -9.58
CA SER A 31 10.36 7.46 -8.63
C SER A 31 9.65 6.47 -7.71
N PHE A 32 9.34 5.26 -8.19
CA PHE A 32 8.70 4.23 -7.36
C PHE A 32 9.58 3.76 -6.20
N GLN A 33 10.90 3.68 -6.39
CA GLN A 33 11.84 3.27 -5.33
C GLN A 33 11.87 4.29 -4.21
N LEU A 34 11.86 5.58 -4.54
CA LEU A 34 11.79 6.65 -3.54
C LEU A 34 10.47 6.61 -2.77
N ALA A 35 9.33 6.45 -3.46
CA ALA A 35 8.03 6.40 -2.80
C ALA A 35 7.93 5.18 -1.85
N TRP A 36 8.41 4.01 -2.27
CA TRP A 36 8.48 2.84 -1.40
C TRP A 36 9.46 3.01 -0.24
N ALA A 37 10.60 3.65 -0.46
CA ALA A 37 11.54 3.96 0.61
C ALA A 37 10.91 4.85 1.69
N VAL A 38 10.19 5.89 1.28
CA VAL A 38 9.44 6.76 2.19
C VAL A 38 8.37 5.96 2.94
N GLY A 39 7.57 5.15 2.23
CA GLY A 39 6.56 4.29 2.84
C GLY A 39 7.14 3.30 3.87
N MET A 40 8.27 2.65 3.55
CA MET A 40 8.96 1.74 4.47
C MET A 40 9.59 2.47 5.66
N GLY A 41 10.12 3.67 5.45
CA GLY A 41 10.63 4.51 6.53
C GLY A 41 9.53 4.93 7.50
N LEU A 42 8.37 5.36 6.98
CA LEU A 42 7.19 5.69 7.79
C LEU A 42 6.67 4.48 8.56
N PHE A 43 6.66 3.29 7.93
CA PHE A 43 6.29 2.05 8.59
C PHE A 43 7.23 1.75 9.75
N GLY A 44 8.54 1.87 9.52
CA GLY A 44 9.57 1.73 10.55
C GLY A 44 9.39 2.71 11.71
N ILE A 45 9.06 3.98 11.44
CA ILE A 45 8.76 4.98 12.47
C ILE A 45 7.51 4.59 13.29
N GLY A 46 6.45 4.12 12.63
CA GLY A 46 5.24 3.65 13.30
C GLY A 46 5.52 2.48 14.25
N SER A 47 6.22 1.44 13.76
CA SER A 47 6.61 0.29 14.57
C SER A 47 7.63 0.62 15.66
N ALA A 48 8.56 1.54 15.41
CA ALA A 48 9.49 2.03 16.42
C ALA A 48 8.75 2.75 17.55
N SER A 49 7.68 3.50 17.22
CA SER A 49 6.83 4.15 18.21
C SER A 49 6.14 3.14 19.12
N GLU A 50 5.61 2.05 18.56
CA GLU A 50 5.06 0.92 19.34
C GLU A 50 6.13 0.27 20.23
N ALA A 51 7.36 0.10 19.73
CA ALA A 51 8.47 -0.49 20.50
C ALA A 51 8.89 0.39 21.69
N ILE A 52 9.09 1.69 21.44
CA ILE A 52 9.45 2.67 22.48
C ILE A 52 8.34 2.74 23.53
N ALA A 53 7.08 2.74 23.10
CA ALA A 53 5.94 2.75 24.01
C ALA A 53 5.86 1.47 24.86
N GLY A 54 6.10 0.31 24.26
CA GLY A 54 6.17 -0.97 24.99
C GLY A 54 7.33 -1.07 25.99
N ALA A 55 8.37 -0.23 25.84
CA ALA A 55 9.52 -0.20 26.75
C ALA A 55 9.43 0.90 27.82
N SER A 56 8.83 2.05 27.49
CA SER A 56 8.89 3.27 28.33
C SER A 56 7.52 3.92 28.60
N GLY A 57 6.44 3.35 28.08
CA GLY A 57 5.09 3.90 28.16
C GLY A 57 4.75 4.86 27.01
N TRP A 58 3.46 5.12 26.84
CA TRP A 58 2.98 6.07 25.83
C TRP A 58 3.13 7.52 26.30
N SER A 59 3.37 8.40 25.34
CA SER A 59 3.31 9.85 25.49
C SER A 59 2.60 10.46 24.28
N GLU A 60 2.08 11.68 24.43
CA GLU A 60 1.37 12.37 23.35
C GLU A 60 2.19 12.48 22.04
N PRO A 61 3.48 12.90 22.05
CA PRO A 61 4.26 12.99 20.82
C PRO A 61 4.46 11.63 20.15
N LEU A 62 4.67 10.59 20.95
CA LEU A 62 4.86 9.23 20.47
C LEU A 62 3.56 8.68 19.84
N TYR A 63 2.42 8.96 20.46
CA TYR A 63 1.09 8.59 19.97
C TYR A 63 0.74 9.31 18.65
N ARG A 64 1.02 10.62 18.54
CA ARG A 64 0.86 11.38 17.29
C ARG A 64 1.77 10.84 16.17
N THR A 65 3.01 10.51 16.51
CA THR A 65 3.99 9.94 15.56
C THR A 65 3.54 8.57 15.05
N TRP A 66 3.12 7.69 15.95
CA TRP A 66 2.57 6.38 15.61
C TRP A 66 1.36 6.51 14.66
N TYR A 67 0.41 7.37 15.03
CA TYR A 67 -0.82 7.55 14.26
C TYR A 67 -0.52 8.09 12.86
N LEU A 68 0.29 9.14 12.76
CA LEU A 68 0.62 9.75 11.49
C LEU A 68 1.43 8.80 10.60
N ALA A 69 2.55 8.28 11.11
CA ALA A 69 3.47 7.48 10.30
C ALA A 69 2.87 6.11 9.95
N GLY A 70 2.38 5.38 10.95
CA GLY A 70 1.87 4.02 10.79
C GLY A 70 0.46 3.99 10.21
N ALA A 71 -0.48 4.70 10.84
CA ALA A 71 -1.90 4.54 10.53
C ALA A 71 -2.36 5.34 9.30
N VAL A 72 -1.74 6.49 9.00
CA VAL A 72 -2.18 7.40 7.92
C VAL A 72 -1.27 7.35 6.69
N LEU A 73 0.03 7.59 6.87
CA LEU A 73 0.91 7.88 5.72
C LEU A 73 1.48 6.63 5.06
N THR A 74 1.83 5.59 5.82
CA THR A 74 2.52 4.41 5.28
C THR A 74 1.81 3.81 4.05
N PRO A 75 0.51 3.44 4.10
CA PRO A 75 -0.10 2.76 2.97
C PRO A 75 -0.17 3.66 1.73
N ALA A 76 -0.44 4.96 1.91
CA ALA A 76 -0.53 5.91 0.81
C ALA A 76 0.79 6.02 0.03
N TRP A 77 1.93 6.11 0.73
CA TRP A 77 3.25 6.16 0.09
C TRP A 77 3.64 4.83 -0.56
N LEU A 78 3.31 3.71 0.07
CA LEU A 78 3.55 2.39 -0.53
C LEU A 78 2.72 2.19 -1.82
N GLY A 79 1.45 2.59 -1.80
CA GLY A 79 0.59 2.58 -2.99
C GLY A 79 1.02 3.56 -4.07
N LEU A 80 1.58 4.72 -3.70
CA LEU A 80 2.16 5.68 -4.63
C LEU A 80 3.35 5.10 -5.41
N GLY A 81 4.19 4.30 -4.75
CA GLY A 81 5.26 3.58 -5.46
C GLY A 81 4.70 2.65 -6.53
N THR A 82 3.59 1.96 -6.25
CA THR A 82 2.89 1.13 -7.25
C THR A 82 2.32 1.95 -8.39
N ALA A 83 1.79 3.15 -8.12
CA ALA A 83 1.32 4.06 -9.16
C ALA A 83 2.45 4.46 -10.13
N PHE A 84 3.63 4.81 -9.59
CA PHE A 84 4.79 5.14 -10.41
C PHE A 84 5.37 3.94 -11.16
N LEU A 85 5.35 2.74 -10.55
CA LEU A 85 5.80 1.52 -11.20
C LEU A 85 4.93 1.20 -12.43
N LEU A 86 3.62 1.36 -12.29
CA LEU A 86 2.63 0.97 -13.29
C LEU A 86 2.14 2.13 -14.17
N ALA A 87 2.81 3.29 -14.09
CA ALA A 87 2.45 4.54 -14.79
C ALA A 87 2.20 4.38 -16.30
N ARG A 88 2.92 3.44 -16.93
CA ARG A 88 2.85 3.17 -18.38
C ARG A 88 1.80 2.15 -18.78
N THR A 89 1.00 1.68 -17.82
CA THR A 89 0.02 0.61 -18.03
C THR A 89 -1.41 1.13 -17.85
N ARG A 90 -2.39 0.28 -18.18
CA ARG A 90 -3.81 0.57 -17.94
C ARG A 90 -4.22 0.48 -16.46
N PHE A 91 -3.26 0.25 -15.55
CA PHE A 91 -3.53 0.18 -14.12
C PHE A 91 -4.11 1.49 -13.55
N GLY A 92 -3.92 2.62 -14.23
CA GLY A 92 -4.53 3.89 -13.83
C GLY A 92 -6.06 3.82 -13.65
N TYR A 93 -6.79 2.94 -14.36
CA TYR A 93 -8.23 2.73 -14.12
C TYR A 93 -8.51 2.06 -12.77
N ALA A 94 -7.74 1.03 -12.40
CA ALA A 94 -7.85 0.39 -11.10
C ALA A 94 -7.44 1.35 -9.98
N TYR A 95 -6.43 2.19 -10.23
CA TYR A 95 -5.98 3.21 -9.29
C TYR A 95 -7.02 4.33 -9.09
N ALA A 96 -7.69 4.77 -10.17
CA ALA A 96 -8.84 5.68 -10.09
C ALA A 96 -9.98 5.07 -9.27
N ALA A 97 -10.28 3.79 -9.46
CA ALA A 97 -11.26 3.08 -8.65
C ALA A 97 -10.85 3.04 -7.16
N CYS A 98 -9.56 2.87 -6.84
CA CYS A 98 -9.08 2.93 -5.45
C CYS A 98 -9.35 4.30 -4.80
N PHE A 99 -9.14 5.41 -5.53
CA PHE A 99 -9.44 6.76 -5.05
C PHE A 99 -10.94 7.00 -4.84
N LEU A 100 -11.77 6.52 -5.77
CA LEU A 100 -13.23 6.60 -5.63
C LEU A 100 -13.71 5.79 -4.42
N LEU A 101 -13.22 4.55 -4.28
CA LEU A 101 -13.52 3.70 -3.13
C LEU A 101 -13.05 4.35 -1.83
N ALA A 102 -11.89 5.00 -1.80
CA ALA A 102 -11.42 5.71 -0.62
C ALA A 102 -12.40 6.79 -0.16
N GLY A 103 -12.95 7.60 -1.09
CA GLY A 103 -13.99 8.57 -0.79
C GLY A 103 -15.26 7.92 -0.24
N ILE A 104 -15.74 6.86 -0.90
CA ILE A 104 -16.95 6.13 -0.49
C ILE A 104 -16.77 5.48 0.89
N PHE A 105 -15.68 4.74 1.11
CA PHE A 105 -15.40 4.08 2.39
C PHE A 105 -15.23 5.08 3.53
N THR A 106 -14.69 6.27 3.26
CA THR A 106 -14.61 7.34 4.25
C THR A 106 -16.00 7.83 4.65
N LEU A 107 -16.89 8.08 3.68
CA LEU A 107 -18.28 8.44 3.97
C LEU A 107 -19.02 7.32 4.73
N LEU A 108 -18.86 6.07 4.31
CA LEU A 108 -19.48 4.91 4.97
C LEU A 108 -18.96 4.71 6.40
N THR A 109 -17.68 4.98 6.62
CA THR A 109 -17.07 4.93 7.95
C THR A 109 -17.69 5.99 8.85
N GLN A 110 -17.87 7.23 8.38
CA GLN A 110 -18.62 8.23 9.16
C GLN A 110 -20.05 7.77 9.43
N ARG A 111 -20.76 7.25 8.43
CA ARG A 111 -22.14 6.77 8.59
C ARG A 111 -22.26 5.64 9.62
N ARG A 112 -21.23 4.79 9.73
CA ARG A 112 -21.22 3.62 10.62
C ARG A 112 -20.84 3.97 12.06
N TYR A 113 -19.88 4.86 12.24
CA TYR A 113 -19.28 5.13 13.56
C TYR A 113 -19.62 6.50 14.13
N ASP A 114 -20.21 7.38 13.32
CA ASP A 114 -20.64 8.74 13.67
C ASP A 114 -19.61 9.50 14.51
N TYR A 115 -18.42 9.71 13.91
CA TYR A 115 -17.34 10.34 14.67
C TYR A 115 -17.68 11.78 15.03
N PRO A 116 -17.41 12.19 16.28
CA PRO A 116 -17.57 13.57 16.71
C PRO A 116 -16.64 14.48 15.92
N ASP A 117 -17.04 15.73 15.73
CA ASP A 117 -16.25 16.77 15.04
C ASP A 117 -15.90 16.45 13.57
N ALA A 118 -16.57 15.48 12.94
CA ALA A 118 -16.35 15.19 11.52
C ALA A 118 -16.82 16.34 10.61
N GLY A 119 -17.87 17.08 11.00
CA GLY A 119 -18.40 18.20 10.23
C GLY A 119 -18.64 17.85 8.75
N VAL A 120 -18.13 18.69 7.85
CA VAL A 120 -18.23 18.49 6.39
C VAL A 120 -17.15 17.56 5.81
N SER A 121 -16.18 17.11 6.63
CA SER A 121 -15.03 16.34 6.15
C SER A 121 -15.37 15.05 5.38
N PRO A 122 -16.40 14.24 5.72
CA PRO A 122 -16.72 13.05 4.94
C PRO A 122 -17.11 13.38 3.49
N PHE A 123 -17.85 14.47 3.30
CA PHE A 123 -18.26 14.93 1.96
C PHE A 123 -17.08 15.54 1.20
N LEU A 124 -16.22 16.29 1.89
CA LEU A 124 -14.99 16.82 1.28
C LEU A 124 -14.08 15.70 0.79
N TYR A 125 -13.84 14.66 1.61
CA TYR A 125 -13.04 13.50 1.20
C TYR A 125 -13.67 12.75 0.02
N LEU A 126 -15.00 12.61 0.00
CA LEU A 126 -15.69 12.03 -1.15
C LEU A 126 -15.50 12.85 -2.42
N ILE A 127 -15.70 14.18 -2.35
CA ILE A 127 -15.52 15.08 -3.49
C ILE A 127 -14.08 15.02 -4.00
N VAL A 128 -13.09 15.10 -3.11
CA VAL A 128 -11.67 14.97 -3.47
C VAL A 128 -11.40 13.62 -4.13
N GLY A 129 -11.92 12.52 -3.55
CA GLY A 129 -11.79 11.18 -4.12
C GLY A 129 -12.36 11.08 -5.54
N ILE A 130 -13.55 11.66 -5.78
CA ILE A 130 -14.18 11.70 -7.11
C ILE A 130 -13.35 12.52 -8.09
N VAL A 131 -12.94 13.74 -7.71
CA VAL A 131 -12.18 14.64 -8.58
C VAL A 131 -10.85 14.02 -8.99
N VAL A 132 -10.10 13.46 -8.02
CA VAL A 132 -8.82 12.79 -8.30
C VAL A 132 -9.03 11.53 -9.12
N ALA A 133 -10.06 10.72 -8.82
CA ALA A 133 -10.38 9.52 -9.60
C ALA A 133 -10.70 9.87 -11.06
N LEU A 134 -11.52 10.88 -11.31
CA LEU A 134 -11.86 11.34 -12.66
C LEU A 134 -10.63 11.87 -13.41
N ALA A 135 -9.76 12.62 -12.74
CA ALA A 135 -8.52 13.12 -13.34
C ALA A 135 -7.56 11.99 -13.71
N VAL A 136 -7.34 11.02 -12.80
CA VAL A 136 -6.52 9.83 -13.07
C VAL A 136 -7.14 8.99 -14.20
N PHE A 137 -8.46 8.79 -14.17
CA PHE A 137 -9.19 8.05 -15.20
C PHE A 137 -9.02 8.70 -16.58
N GLY A 138 -9.22 10.01 -16.67
CA GLY A 138 -9.09 10.78 -17.91
C GLY A 138 -7.67 10.70 -18.48
N GLU A 139 -6.65 10.95 -17.66
CA GLU A 139 -5.25 10.82 -18.11
C GLU A 139 -4.92 9.38 -18.55
N THR A 140 -5.49 8.36 -17.89
CA THR A 140 -5.31 6.95 -18.28
C THR A 140 -6.01 6.63 -19.61
N TYR A 141 -7.18 7.20 -19.83
CA TYR A 141 -7.95 7.08 -21.08
C TYR A 141 -7.16 7.64 -22.27
N PHE A 142 -6.60 8.84 -22.10
CA PHE A 142 -5.73 9.49 -23.09
C PHE A 142 -4.31 8.91 -23.15
N GLN A 143 -4.03 7.79 -22.48
CA GLN A 143 -2.74 7.10 -22.49
C GLN A 143 -1.56 7.93 -21.95
N ASN A 144 -1.83 8.96 -21.14
CA ASN A 144 -0.79 9.82 -20.60
C ASN A 144 -0.20 9.23 -19.32
N GLU A 145 1.14 9.18 -19.20
CA GLU A 145 1.82 8.76 -17.95
C GLU A 145 1.65 9.76 -16.79
N ARG A 146 1.04 10.93 -17.04
CA ARG A 146 0.89 12.02 -16.06
C ARG A 146 -0.07 11.66 -14.93
N TRP A 147 -0.94 10.65 -15.10
CA TRP A 147 -1.87 10.21 -14.06
C TRP A 147 -1.14 9.84 -12.75
N ALA A 148 0.07 9.27 -12.82
CA ALA A 148 0.86 8.94 -11.64
C ALA A 148 1.36 10.19 -10.89
N ARG A 149 1.53 11.33 -11.57
CA ARG A 149 1.87 12.61 -10.93
C ARG A 149 0.65 13.23 -10.26
N ILE A 150 -0.54 13.06 -10.83
CA ILE A 150 -1.80 13.48 -10.19
C ILE A 150 -2.02 12.68 -8.92
N ALA A 151 -1.79 11.35 -8.97
CA ALA A 151 -1.79 10.48 -7.81
C ALA A 151 -0.79 10.97 -6.73
N ALA A 152 0.44 11.29 -7.14
CA ALA A 152 1.47 11.83 -6.25
C ALA A 152 1.04 13.14 -5.59
N LEU A 153 0.45 14.07 -6.35
CA LEU A 153 -0.08 15.32 -5.81
C LEU A 153 -1.15 15.04 -4.74
N GLY A 154 -2.09 14.13 -5.00
CA GLY A 154 -3.11 13.73 -4.04
C GLY A 154 -2.51 13.17 -2.74
N VAL A 155 -1.53 12.28 -2.84
CA VAL A 155 -0.84 11.70 -1.68
C VAL A 155 -0.02 12.74 -0.91
N ILE A 156 0.66 13.66 -1.60
CA ILE A 156 1.44 14.73 -0.97
C ILE A 156 0.51 15.70 -0.24
N VAL A 157 -0.56 16.15 -0.88
CA VAL A 157 -1.56 17.03 -0.25
C VAL A 157 -2.20 16.35 0.96
N GLY A 158 -2.61 15.08 0.82
CA GLY A 158 -3.12 14.29 1.93
C GLY A 158 -2.09 14.10 3.05
N SER A 159 -0.81 13.98 2.72
CA SER A 159 0.27 13.87 3.71
C SER A 159 0.46 15.18 4.49
N ILE A 160 0.47 16.31 3.79
CA ILE A 160 0.56 17.65 4.42
C ILE A 160 -0.65 17.89 5.32
N ALA A 161 -1.86 17.58 4.84
CA ALA A 161 -3.08 17.68 5.63
C ALA A 161 -3.01 16.75 6.86
N GLY A 162 -2.54 15.52 6.70
CA GLY A 162 -2.36 14.58 7.80
C GLY A 162 -1.39 15.07 8.86
N VAL A 163 -0.23 15.61 8.46
CA VAL A 163 0.73 16.23 9.39
C VAL A 163 0.08 17.38 10.13
N ALA A 164 -0.57 18.31 9.42
CA ALA A 164 -1.23 19.46 10.04
C ALA A 164 -2.34 19.03 11.02
N PHE A 165 -3.22 18.13 10.61
CA PHE A 165 -4.33 17.66 11.44
C PHE A 165 -3.86 16.87 12.65
N ALA A 166 -2.92 15.94 12.47
CA ALA A 166 -2.41 15.12 13.57
C ALA A 166 -1.53 15.90 14.56
N THR A 167 -0.98 17.06 14.17
CA THR A 167 -0.20 17.92 15.09
C THR A 167 -1.06 18.98 15.78
N LEU A 168 -2.01 19.57 15.06
CA LEU A 168 -2.82 20.68 15.57
C LEU A 168 -4.09 20.22 16.31
N ALA A 169 -4.53 18.98 16.11
CA ALA A 169 -5.71 18.47 16.81
C ALA A 169 -5.51 18.49 18.34
N PRO A 170 -6.45 19.04 19.12
CA PRO A 170 -6.38 18.99 20.56
C PRO A 170 -6.60 17.55 21.03
N LEU A 171 -5.73 17.04 21.89
CA LEU A 171 -5.85 15.72 22.51
C LEU A 171 -6.10 15.89 24.01
N PRO A 172 -7.20 15.35 24.56
CA PRO A 172 -7.42 15.34 25.99
C PRO A 172 -6.28 14.64 26.75
N SER A 173 -5.94 15.14 27.93
CA SER A 173 -4.97 14.50 28.83
C SER A 173 -5.36 13.03 29.09
N PRO A 174 -4.43 12.05 29.02
CA PRO A 174 -2.96 12.20 29.02
C PRO A 174 -2.33 12.39 27.63
N GLY A 175 -3.13 12.65 26.59
CA GLY A 175 -2.66 12.89 25.22
C GLY A 175 -2.44 11.61 24.40
N TYR A 176 -2.84 10.44 24.92
CA TYR A 176 -2.86 9.17 24.22
C TYR A 176 -3.97 8.28 24.77
N VAL A 177 -4.35 7.25 24.00
CA VAL A 177 -5.30 6.23 24.44
C VAL A 177 -4.90 4.86 23.89
N THR A 178 -4.96 3.86 24.77
CA THR A 178 -4.77 2.46 24.43
C THR A 178 -6.05 1.67 24.70
N ASP A 179 -6.25 0.61 23.95
CA ASP A 179 -7.31 -0.36 24.19
C ASP A 179 -7.01 -1.13 25.50
N PRO A 180 -7.90 -1.10 26.50
CA PRO A 180 -7.70 -1.80 27.77
C PRO A 180 -7.49 -3.32 27.64
N ALA A 181 -8.05 -3.94 26.59
CA ALA A 181 -7.97 -5.39 26.40
C ALA A 181 -6.64 -5.82 25.75
N THR A 182 -6.05 -4.96 24.93
CA THR A 182 -4.86 -5.32 24.12
C THR A 182 -3.62 -4.50 24.44
N GLY A 183 -3.76 -3.41 25.20
CA GLY A 183 -2.70 -2.43 25.43
C GLY A 183 -2.28 -1.65 24.17
N GLN A 184 -2.93 -1.90 23.02
CA GLN A 184 -2.55 -1.30 21.74
C GLN A 184 -3.11 0.12 21.62
N PRO A 185 -2.36 1.05 21.01
CA PRO A 185 -2.86 2.39 20.75
C PRO A 185 -4.07 2.34 19.80
N THR A 186 -5.08 3.16 20.07
CA THR A 186 -6.24 3.31 19.18
C THR A 186 -6.33 4.75 18.70
N ALA A 187 -6.89 4.99 17.51
CA ALA A 187 -7.09 6.35 17.00
C ALA A 187 -8.26 7.10 17.67
N ALA A 188 -8.83 6.56 18.76
CA ALA A 188 -10.09 7.05 19.34
C ALA A 188 -9.98 8.47 19.93
N LEU A 189 -8.78 8.89 20.33
CA LEU A 189 -8.55 10.21 20.92
C LEU A 189 -8.56 11.34 19.87
N PHE A 190 -8.34 11.01 18.59
CA PHE A 190 -8.34 12.00 17.53
C PHE A 190 -9.77 12.44 17.16
N PRO A 191 -9.98 13.72 16.80
CA PRO A 191 -11.25 14.18 16.24
C PRO A 191 -11.64 13.45 14.96
N GLY A 192 -12.94 13.41 14.65
CA GLY A 192 -13.48 12.69 13.48
C GLY A 192 -12.86 13.11 12.16
N TYR A 193 -12.62 14.40 11.93
CA TYR A 193 -11.99 14.89 10.70
C TYR A 193 -10.58 14.34 10.47
N VAL A 194 -9.83 14.06 11.54
CA VAL A 194 -8.51 13.42 11.48
C VAL A 194 -8.68 11.92 11.25
N ARG A 195 -9.55 11.27 12.02
CA ARG A 195 -9.80 9.82 11.93
C ARG A 195 -10.27 9.38 10.56
N LEU A 196 -11.03 10.22 9.86
CA LEU A 196 -11.51 9.96 8.50
C LEU A 196 -10.42 10.07 7.44
N LEU A 197 -9.28 10.69 7.73
CA LEU A 197 -8.13 10.68 6.82
C LEU A 197 -7.51 9.28 6.72
N THR A 198 -7.54 8.50 7.81
CA THR A 198 -7.03 7.12 7.85
C THR A 198 -7.66 6.21 6.79
N PRO A 199 -9.00 6.00 6.72
CA PRO A 199 -9.59 5.16 5.69
C PRO A 199 -9.37 5.73 4.29
N PHE A 200 -9.37 7.06 4.11
CA PHE A 200 -9.11 7.68 2.81
C PHE A 200 -7.71 7.33 2.26
N MET A 201 -6.69 7.50 3.09
CA MET A 201 -5.30 7.21 2.71
C MET A 201 -5.04 5.70 2.61
N ASN A 202 -5.60 4.91 3.52
CA ASN A 202 -5.38 3.46 3.57
C ASN A 202 -6.07 2.71 2.45
N VAL A 203 -7.31 3.05 2.10
CA VAL A 203 -8.00 2.39 0.99
C VAL A 203 -7.27 2.68 -0.32
N THR A 204 -6.91 3.94 -0.56
CA THR A 204 -6.12 4.33 -1.74
C THR A 204 -4.81 3.54 -1.82
N GLY A 205 -4.05 3.54 -0.72
CA GLY A 205 -2.72 2.95 -0.66
C GLY A 205 -2.69 1.42 -0.66
N ALA A 206 -3.44 0.80 0.26
CA ALA A 206 -3.45 -0.65 0.43
C ALA A 206 -4.09 -1.36 -0.76
N PHE A 207 -5.19 -0.84 -1.32
CA PHE A 207 -5.82 -1.47 -2.48
C PHE A 207 -4.95 -1.31 -3.73
N SER A 208 -4.34 -0.14 -3.94
CA SER A 208 -3.43 0.02 -5.09
C SER A 208 -2.20 -0.89 -4.98
N LEU A 209 -1.65 -1.10 -3.78
CA LEU A 209 -0.55 -2.05 -3.57
C LEU A 209 -0.99 -3.49 -3.83
N LEU A 210 -2.13 -3.92 -3.28
CA LEU A 210 -2.69 -5.26 -3.48
C LEU A 210 -3.03 -5.52 -4.96
N PHE A 211 -3.85 -4.66 -5.57
CA PHE A 211 -4.26 -4.81 -6.95
C PHE A 211 -3.09 -4.63 -7.92
N GLY A 212 -2.14 -3.75 -7.62
CA GLY A 212 -0.96 -3.56 -8.46
C GLY A 212 0.00 -4.74 -8.41
N ALA A 213 0.16 -5.39 -7.26
CA ALA A 213 0.89 -6.65 -7.14
C ALA A 213 0.18 -7.78 -7.93
N LEU A 214 -1.14 -7.94 -7.78
CA LEU A 214 -1.91 -8.92 -8.55
C LEU A 214 -1.87 -8.66 -10.07
N PHE A 215 -1.99 -7.39 -10.46
CA PHE A 215 -1.88 -6.96 -11.86
C PHE A 215 -0.49 -7.26 -12.41
N SER A 216 0.57 -6.97 -11.65
CA SER A 216 1.95 -7.29 -12.03
C SER A 216 2.14 -8.79 -12.19
N ALA A 217 1.68 -9.60 -11.24
CA ALA A 217 1.70 -11.06 -11.36
C ALA A 217 0.99 -11.54 -12.63
N TYR A 218 -0.19 -10.99 -12.93
CA TYR A 218 -0.96 -11.30 -14.14
C TYR A 218 -0.21 -10.98 -15.43
N VAL A 219 0.47 -9.84 -15.47
CA VAL A 219 1.19 -9.38 -16.66
C VAL A 219 2.37 -10.31 -17.00
N PHE A 220 3.07 -10.82 -15.99
CA PHE A 220 4.31 -11.60 -16.15
C PHE A 220 4.12 -13.12 -16.08
N MET A 221 2.96 -13.61 -15.65
CA MET A 221 2.69 -15.05 -15.68
C MET A 221 2.15 -15.52 -17.04
N PRO A 222 2.27 -16.82 -17.37
CA PRO A 222 1.65 -17.39 -18.58
C PRO A 222 0.14 -17.17 -18.58
N LYS A 223 -0.43 -16.68 -19.69
CA LYS A 223 -1.81 -16.20 -19.75
C LYS A 223 -2.74 -17.24 -20.36
N ARG A 224 -3.82 -17.56 -19.65
CA ARG A 224 -5.00 -18.24 -20.18
C ARG A 224 -6.18 -17.27 -20.17
N ARG A 225 -6.58 -16.78 -21.36
CA ARG A 225 -7.73 -15.90 -21.52
C ARG A 225 -8.98 -16.72 -21.75
N VAL A 226 -9.84 -16.80 -20.74
CA VAL A 226 -11.16 -17.44 -20.80
C VAL A 226 -12.23 -16.42 -21.21
N LEU A 227 -12.12 -15.19 -20.70
CA LEU A 227 -12.99 -14.08 -21.05
C LEU A 227 -12.22 -13.04 -21.86
N ALA A 228 -12.75 -12.70 -23.04
CA ALA A 228 -12.20 -11.65 -23.88
C ALA A 228 -12.66 -10.27 -23.40
N TYR A 229 -11.75 -9.30 -23.44
CA TYR A 229 -12.06 -7.88 -23.24
C TYR A 229 -11.00 -7.05 -23.99
N SER A 230 -11.37 -5.84 -24.41
CA SER A 230 -10.45 -4.90 -25.06
C SER A 230 -10.49 -3.52 -24.40
N LEU A 231 -9.34 -3.02 -23.95
CA LEU A 231 -9.18 -1.66 -23.43
C LEU A 231 -8.54 -0.74 -24.48
N ASP A 232 -8.84 -0.97 -25.76
CA ASP A 232 -8.39 -0.11 -26.85
C ASP A 232 -9.11 1.25 -26.79
N PRO A 233 -8.40 2.38 -26.67
CA PRO A 233 -9.04 3.70 -26.65
C PRO A 233 -9.57 4.15 -28.01
N GLY A 234 -9.22 3.47 -29.11
CA GLY A 234 -9.75 3.77 -30.45
C GLY A 234 -11.20 3.34 -30.67
N GLN A 235 -11.77 2.54 -29.77
CA GLN A 235 -13.16 2.08 -29.88
C GLN A 235 -14.17 3.15 -29.42
N PRO A 236 -15.43 3.09 -29.87
CA PRO A 236 -16.50 3.97 -29.37
C PRO A 236 -16.57 3.99 -27.84
N PHE A 237 -16.87 5.15 -27.26
CA PHE A 237 -16.78 5.37 -25.81
C PHE A 237 -17.72 4.46 -24.99
N ASP A 238 -18.92 4.21 -25.48
CA ASP A 238 -19.89 3.27 -24.92
C ASP A 238 -19.35 1.83 -24.90
N GLN A 239 -18.74 1.38 -26.01
CA GLN A 239 -18.08 0.08 -26.09
C GLN A 239 -16.87 0.00 -25.17
N PHE A 240 -16.13 1.10 -25.03
CA PHE A 240 -15.01 1.19 -24.10
C PHE A 240 -15.46 1.05 -22.65
N LEU A 241 -16.51 1.76 -22.25
CA LEU A 241 -17.07 1.64 -20.90
C LEU A 241 -17.61 0.24 -20.63
N PHE A 242 -18.29 -0.37 -21.60
CA PHE A 242 -18.75 -1.75 -21.48
C PHE A 242 -17.57 -2.71 -21.28
N ASN A 243 -16.53 -2.61 -22.11
CA ASN A 243 -15.32 -3.43 -21.97
C ASN A 243 -14.58 -3.18 -20.65
N LEU A 244 -14.62 -1.96 -20.11
CA LEU A 244 -14.01 -1.65 -18.83
C LEU A 244 -14.76 -2.35 -17.68
N VAL A 245 -16.09 -2.33 -17.70
CA VAL A 245 -16.93 -3.04 -16.73
C VAL A 245 -16.72 -4.55 -16.84
N ILE A 246 -16.73 -5.11 -18.05
CA ILE A 246 -16.42 -6.53 -18.28
C ILE A 246 -14.99 -6.84 -17.83
N GLY A 247 -14.03 -5.94 -18.07
CA GLY A 247 -12.64 -6.05 -17.64
C GLY A 247 -12.50 -6.26 -16.12
N ALA A 248 -13.35 -5.62 -15.31
CA ALA A 248 -13.37 -5.80 -13.87
C ALA A 248 -13.69 -7.25 -13.45
N VAL A 249 -14.42 -8.01 -14.27
CA VAL A 249 -14.73 -9.45 -14.05
C VAL A 249 -13.75 -10.34 -14.82
N ALA A 250 -13.44 -9.99 -16.06
CA ALA A 250 -12.59 -10.77 -16.95
C ALA A 250 -11.15 -10.88 -16.43
N VAL A 251 -10.59 -9.80 -15.84
CA VAL A 251 -9.23 -9.82 -15.29
C VAL A 251 -9.11 -10.85 -14.15
N PRO A 252 -9.95 -10.83 -13.09
CA PRO A 252 -9.92 -11.86 -12.06
C PRO A 252 -10.13 -13.29 -12.59
N VAL A 253 -11.09 -13.50 -13.48
CA VAL A 253 -11.36 -14.83 -14.06
C VAL A 253 -10.16 -15.34 -14.84
N ASN A 254 -9.59 -14.49 -15.70
CA ASN A 254 -8.39 -14.84 -16.47
C ASN A 254 -7.17 -15.04 -15.58
N PHE A 255 -7.04 -14.28 -14.50
CA PHE A 255 -5.99 -14.47 -13.50
C PHE A 255 -6.08 -15.88 -12.90
N VAL A 256 -7.23 -16.26 -12.36
CA VAL A 256 -7.45 -17.59 -11.75
C VAL A 256 -7.21 -18.70 -12.78
N ALA A 257 -7.72 -18.55 -14.00
CA ALA A 257 -7.52 -19.52 -15.08
C ALA A 257 -6.04 -19.70 -15.49
N SER A 258 -5.20 -18.71 -15.21
CA SER A 258 -3.77 -18.70 -15.52
C SER A 258 -2.89 -19.32 -14.41
N ILE A 259 -3.42 -19.46 -13.18
CA ILE A 259 -2.67 -20.01 -12.02
C ILE A 259 -2.08 -21.40 -12.32
N PRO A 260 -2.80 -22.38 -12.90
CA PRO A 260 -2.23 -23.71 -13.15
C PRO A 260 -1.01 -23.67 -14.08
N LEU A 261 -1.02 -22.78 -15.07
CA LEU A 261 0.11 -22.58 -15.97
C LEU A 261 1.28 -21.93 -15.23
N ALA A 262 1.02 -20.92 -14.41
CA ALA A 262 2.04 -20.28 -13.58
C ALA A 262 2.70 -21.26 -12.61
N VAL A 263 1.93 -22.14 -11.95
CA VAL A 263 2.45 -23.18 -11.06
C VAL A 263 3.32 -24.18 -11.82
N ARG A 264 2.93 -24.56 -13.05
CA ARG A 264 3.74 -25.42 -13.91
C ARG A 264 5.08 -24.76 -14.27
N SER A 265 5.06 -23.50 -14.71
CA SER A 265 6.27 -22.74 -15.02
C SER A 265 7.15 -22.50 -13.79
N LEU A 266 6.56 -22.31 -12.61
CA LEU A 266 7.30 -22.19 -11.35
C LEU A 266 8.07 -23.48 -11.03
N ARG A 267 7.41 -24.64 -11.15
CA ARG A 267 8.06 -25.95 -10.95
C ARG A 267 9.15 -26.24 -11.97
N GLN A 268 9.03 -25.66 -13.17
CA GLN A 268 10.02 -25.79 -14.25
C GLN A 268 11.16 -24.78 -14.16
N GLY A 269 11.11 -23.82 -13.21
CA GLY A 269 12.12 -22.76 -13.09
C GLY A 269 12.11 -21.72 -14.22
N THR A 270 11.06 -21.69 -15.04
CA THR A 270 10.92 -20.78 -16.19
C THR A 270 10.05 -19.56 -15.88
N LEU A 271 9.45 -19.50 -14.69
CA LEU A 271 8.58 -18.39 -14.30
C LEU A 271 9.40 -17.13 -14.01
N HIS A 272 8.97 -16.00 -14.56
CA HIS A 272 9.59 -14.71 -14.32
C HIS A 272 9.60 -14.38 -12.81
N SER A 273 10.76 -13.92 -12.31
CA SER A 273 11.00 -13.57 -10.91
C SER A 273 9.95 -12.61 -10.28
N ARG A 274 9.30 -11.79 -11.12
CA ARG A 274 8.25 -10.85 -10.72
C ARG A 274 6.99 -11.51 -10.21
N VAL A 275 6.64 -12.69 -10.72
CA VAL A 275 5.40 -13.37 -10.36
C VAL A 275 5.44 -13.82 -8.89
N PRO A 276 6.44 -14.59 -8.41
CA PRO A 276 6.49 -14.95 -7.01
C PRO A 276 6.70 -13.73 -6.10
N SER A 277 7.53 -12.75 -6.48
CA SER A 277 7.78 -11.57 -5.65
C SER A 277 6.51 -10.75 -5.41
N THR A 278 5.72 -10.50 -6.46
CA THR A 278 4.47 -9.75 -6.36
C THR A 278 3.37 -10.56 -5.66
N ILE A 279 3.35 -11.89 -5.79
CA ILE A 279 2.46 -12.74 -4.98
C ILE A 279 2.79 -12.66 -3.49
N PHE A 280 4.08 -12.61 -3.10
CA PHE A 280 4.46 -12.37 -1.71
C PHE A 280 3.99 -11.00 -1.20
N ILE A 281 4.16 -9.94 -2.02
CA ILE A 281 3.65 -8.60 -1.70
C ILE A 281 2.13 -8.62 -1.53
N ALA A 282 1.39 -9.23 -2.47
CA ALA A 282 -0.06 -9.36 -2.40
C ALA A 282 -0.53 -10.16 -1.18
N GLY A 283 0.13 -11.29 -0.89
CA GLY A 283 -0.18 -12.13 0.26
C GLY A 283 0.04 -11.41 1.58
N GLY A 284 1.13 -10.66 1.71
CA GLY A 284 1.36 -9.83 2.88
C GLY A 284 0.37 -8.68 3.01
N ALA A 285 0.08 -7.94 1.93
CA ALA A 285 -0.93 -6.89 1.93
C ALA A 285 -2.33 -7.40 2.31
N PHE A 286 -2.70 -8.59 1.82
CA PHE A 286 -3.94 -9.25 2.17
C PHE A 286 -3.96 -9.71 3.64
N ALA A 287 -2.85 -10.24 4.15
CA ALA A 287 -2.72 -10.60 5.56
C ALA A 287 -2.87 -9.37 6.48
N ALA A 288 -2.33 -8.20 6.10
CA ALA A 288 -2.57 -6.95 6.83
C ALA A 288 -4.05 -6.58 6.87
N LEU A 289 -4.75 -6.69 5.72
CA LEU A 289 -6.18 -6.37 5.61
C LEU A 289 -7.06 -7.32 6.44
N LEU A 290 -6.72 -8.61 6.45
CA LEU A 290 -7.41 -9.63 7.26
C LEU A 290 -7.14 -9.46 8.75
N GLY A 291 -5.91 -9.12 9.15
CA GLY A 291 -5.56 -8.86 10.54
C GLY A 291 -6.44 -7.77 11.17
N ASP A 292 -6.66 -6.67 10.43
CA ASP A 292 -7.53 -5.57 10.89
C ASP A 292 -9.01 -6.00 10.98
N SER A 293 -9.45 -6.92 10.11
CA SER A 293 -10.81 -7.46 10.12
C SER A 293 -11.03 -8.44 11.28
N LEU A 294 -10.06 -9.32 11.57
CA LEU A 294 -10.12 -10.29 12.68
C LEU A 294 -10.10 -9.61 14.05
N ASN A 295 -9.37 -8.49 14.17
CA ASN A 295 -9.38 -7.68 15.39
C ASN A 295 -10.81 -7.15 15.71
N ARG A 296 -11.60 -6.82 14.69
CA ARG A 296 -12.99 -6.37 14.85
C ARG A 296 -13.95 -7.47 15.33
N PHE A 297 -13.55 -8.74 15.25
CA PHE A 297 -14.29 -9.89 15.79
C PHE A 297 -13.80 -10.32 17.19
N GLY A 298 -12.96 -9.51 17.85
CA GLY A 298 -12.51 -9.76 19.22
C GLY A 298 -11.40 -10.81 19.34
N VAL A 299 -10.79 -11.24 18.23
CA VAL A 299 -9.68 -12.20 18.22
C VAL A 299 -8.35 -11.44 18.14
N THR A 300 -7.78 -11.10 19.30
CA THR A 300 -6.67 -10.14 19.42
C THR A 300 -5.27 -10.77 19.43
N ALA A 301 -5.13 -12.00 19.96
CA ALA A 301 -3.85 -12.73 20.00
C ALA A 301 -3.16 -12.98 18.63
N PRO A 302 -3.88 -13.25 17.52
CA PRO A 302 -3.25 -13.41 16.21
C PRO A 302 -2.88 -12.09 15.52
N PHE A 303 -3.23 -10.92 16.07
CA PHE A 303 -3.03 -9.63 15.39
C PHE A 303 -1.54 -9.24 15.27
N ALA A 304 -0.77 -9.37 16.34
CA ALA A 304 0.67 -9.03 16.32
C ALA A 304 1.48 -10.00 15.43
N ILE A 305 1.11 -11.28 15.46
CA ILE A 305 1.71 -12.31 14.60
C ILE A 305 1.31 -12.08 13.14
N ALA A 306 0.05 -11.74 12.86
CA ALA A 306 -0.41 -11.41 11.51
C ALA A 306 0.28 -10.15 10.96
N LYS A 307 0.50 -9.12 11.79
CA LYS A 307 1.33 -7.95 11.43
C LYS A 307 2.74 -8.39 11.04
N LEU A 308 3.40 -9.20 11.87
CA LEU A 308 4.76 -9.68 11.59
C LEU A 308 4.81 -10.53 10.31
N ILE A 309 3.88 -11.48 10.13
CA ILE A 309 3.79 -12.31 8.93
C ILE A 309 3.56 -11.43 7.70
N SER A 310 2.63 -10.49 7.76
CA SER A 310 2.37 -9.53 6.69
C SER A 310 3.64 -8.79 6.30
N VAL A 311 4.35 -8.25 7.27
CA VAL A 311 5.60 -7.51 7.05
C VAL A 311 6.66 -8.41 6.43
N VAL A 312 6.89 -9.59 6.99
CA VAL A 312 7.86 -10.55 6.46
C VAL A 312 7.53 -10.94 5.02
N LEU A 313 6.26 -11.17 4.70
CA LEU A 313 5.83 -11.49 3.33
C LEU A 313 6.02 -10.32 2.37
N ILE A 314 5.61 -9.10 2.75
CA ILE A 314 5.81 -7.89 1.93
C ILE A 314 7.30 -7.69 1.66
N LEU A 315 8.12 -7.78 2.69
CA LEU A 315 9.56 -7.53 2.59
C LEU A 315 10.28 -8.65 1.85
N ALA A 316 9.90 -9.92 2.05
CA ALA A 316 10.39 -11.02 1.23
C ALA A 316 10.05 -10.78 -0.25
N GLY A 317 8.85 -10.30 -0.53
CA GLY A 317 8.44 -9.88 -1.88
C GLY A 317 9.32 -8.77 -2.46
N PHE A 318 9.62 -7.71 -1.69
CA PHE A 318 10.56 -6.67 -2.12
C PHE A 318 11.97 -7.21 -2.37
N VAL A 319 12.50 -8.04 -1.46
CA VAL A 319 13.84 -8.65 -1.55
C VAL A 319 13.96 -9.61 -2.73
N LEU A 320 12.90 -10.33 -3.07
CA LEU A 320 12.85 -11.26 -4.21
C LEU A 320 12.68 -10.57 -5.55
N SER A 321 12.17 -9.34 -5.58
CA SER A 321 11.94 -8.59 -6.82
C SER A 321 13.24 -8.08 -7.44
N ILE A 322 13.60 -8.53 -8.65
CA ILE A 322 14.82 -8.10 -9.38
C ILE A 322 14.74 -6.63 -9.84
N GLU A 323 13.53 -6.09 -10.01
CA GLU A 323 13.32 -4.65 -10.23
C GLU A 323 13.74 -3.82 -9.03
N THR A 324 13.60 -4.41 -7.85
CA THR A 324 14.08 -3.86 -6.59
C THR A 324 15.56 -4.23 -6.49
N PHE A 325 15.91 -5.47 -6.14
CA PHE A 325 17.30 -5.92 -5.94
C PHE A 325 17.85 -6.70 -7.15
N HIS A 326 18.62 -6.01 -8.00
CA HIS A 326 19.42 -6.66 -9.04
C HIS A 326 20.76 -7.21 -8.50
N GLU A 327 21.36 -6.48 -7.55
CA GLU A 327 22.60 -6.83 -6.84
C GLU A 327 22.40 -6.54 -5.35
N PHE A 328 22.89 -7.43 -4.49
CA PHE A 328 23.01 -7.16 -3.06
C PHE A 328 24.35 -6.48 -2.80
N ARG A 329 24.33 -5.34 -2.11
CA ARG A 329 25.53 -4.57 -1.77
C ARG A 329 25.35 -3.89 -0.42
N ILE A 330 26.46 -3.48 0.18
CA ILE A 330 26.41 -2.62 1.37
C ILE A 330 25.90 -1.24 0.93
N PRO A 331 24.78 -0.74 1.49
CA PRO A 331 24.17 0.52 1.09
C PRO A 331 25.19 1.68 1.06
N PHE A 332 25.11 2.52 0.03
CA PHE A 332 25.95 3.68 -0.20
C PHE A 332 27.44 3.36 -0.42
N THR A 333 27.78 2.10 -0.69
CA THR A 333 29.15 1.69 -1.02
C THR A 333 29.21 0.94 -2.35
N ARG A 334 30.43 0.76 -2.87
CA ARG A 334 30.69 -0.09 -4.05
C ARG A 334 30.86 -1.57 -3.70
N VAL A 335 30.75 -1.95 -2.41
CA VAL A 335 31.05 -3.31 -1.94
C VAL A 335 29.84 -4.21 -2.20
N ARG A 336 30.02 -5.17 -3.12
CA ARG A 336 28.97 -6.14 -3.51
C ARG A 336 28.98 -7.35 -2.57
N ILE A 337 27.80 -7.73 -2.10
CA ILE A 337 27.54 -8.94 -1.32
C ILE A 337 26.77 -9.90 -2.23
N GLY A 338 27.46 -10.51 -3.20
CA GLY A 338 26.89 -11.51 -4.11
C GLY A 338 26.92 -11.13 -5.59
N GLY A 339 26.61 -12.11 -6.45
CA GLY A 339 26.59 -11.95 -7.91
C GLY A 339 25.31 -11.26 -8.40
N ALA A 340 25.42 -10.54 -9.51
CA ALA A 340 24.27 -9.95 -10.20
C ALA A 340 23.27 -11.05 -10.60
N ARG A 341 22.00 -10.91 -10.19
CA ARG A 341 20.95 -11.82 -10.65
C ARG A 341 20.60 -11.44 -12.09
N ARG A 342 21.01 -12.27 -13.05
CA ARG A 342 20.57 -12.18 -14.45
C ARG A 342 19.30 -13.01 -14.60
N GLU A 343 18.27 -12.42 -15.19
CA GLU A 343 17.15 -13.21 -15.71
C GLU A 343 17.66 -13.96 -16.94
N GLY A 344 17.54 -15.29 -16.95
CA GLY A 344 17.67 -16.04 -18.19
C GLY A 344 16.57 -15.58 -19.14
N GLU A 345 16.91 -15.25 -20.38
CA GLU A 345 15.93 -14.92 -21.42
C GLU A 345 14.93 -16.07 -21.52
N ALA A 346 13.77 -15.92 -20.88
CA ALA A 346 12.64 -16.79 -21.14
C ALA A 346 12.07 -16.34 -22.49
N GLY A 347 12.44 -17.09 -23.53
CA GLY A 347 12.02 -16.88 -24.92
C GLY A 347 10.53 -17.01 -25.16
#